data_AF-A0A3B9CTI7-F1
#
_entry.id   AF-A0A3B9CTI7-F1
#
_cell.length_a   1.000
_cell.length_b   1.000
_cell.length_c   1.000
_cell.angle_alpha   90.00
_cell.angle_beta   90.00
_cell.angle_gamma   90.00
#
_symmetry.space_group_name_H-M   'P 1'
#
loop_
_entity.id
_entity.type
_entity.pdbx_description
1 polymer ?
#
loop_
_entity_poly.entity_id
_entity_poly.type
_entity_poly.pdbx_seq_one_letter_code
_entity_poly.pdbx_strand_id
1 'polypeptide(L)'
;LHPHPWPSAMLVLDGSYDMHVGYAAAPESRQPDDVISLQLAAGSTYDMSVPGAWHKIVPRTRCYSLMINGPRWDTGPRFAPTTQGKDLGRMTSSQLNEHLVVFERLLTAWQQDCGCTP
;
A
#
# COMPACT_ATOMS: atom_id res chain seq x y z
N LEU A 1 10.65 -0.47 -8.12
CA LEU A 1 10.45 -0.24 -6.68
C LEU A 1 10.21 1.26 -6.47
N HIS A 2 9.55 1.67 -5.39
CA HIS A 2 9.42 3.07 -4.98
C HIS A 2 9.47 3.21 -3.46
N PRO A 3 9.99 4.34 -2.95
CA PRO A 3 9.96 4.63 -1.53
C PRO A 3 8.68 5.38 -1.13
N HIS A 4 8.46 5.50 0.17
CA HIS A 4 7.49 6.43 0.74
C HIS A 4 8.20 7.59 1.47
N PRO A 5 7.78 8.84 1.24
CA PRO A 5 8.31 10.00 1.98
C PRO A 5 7.75 10.12 3.41
N TRP A 6 6.92 9.16 3.85
CA TRP A 6 6.30 9.04 5.19
C TRP A 6 6.34 7.57 5.63
N PRO A 7 6.24 7.27 6.94
CA PRO A 7 5.92 5.93 7.38
C PRO A 7 4.51 5.57 6.95
N SER A 8 4.29 4.29 6.68
CA SER A 8 2.95 3.80 6.38
C SER A 8 2.71 2.42 6.96
N ALA A 9 1.46 2.14 7.34
CA ALA A 9 0.98 0.81 7.68
C ALA A 9 -0.08 0.39 6.67
N MET A 10 -0.07 -0.88 6.29
CA MET A 10 -0.91 -1.45 5.25
C MET A 10 -1.63 -2.69 5.78
N LEU A 11 -2.89 -2.81 5.40
CA LEU A 11 -3.74 -3.99 5.63
C LEU A 11 -4.35 -4.41 4.29
N VAL A 12 -4.20 -5.69 3.94
CA VAL A 12 -4.89 -6.28 2.78
C VAL A 12 -6.26 -6.76 3.25
N LEU A 13 -7.32 -6.11 2.77
CA LEU A 13 -8.71 -6.44 3.12
C LEU A 13 -9.25 -7.59 2.26
N ASP A 14 -8.89 -7.62 0.97
CA ASP A 14 -9.31 -8.66 0.05
C ASP A 14 -8.32 -8.79 -1.12
N GLY A 15 -8.30 -9.97 -1.73
CA GLY A 15 -7.42 -10.33 -2.84
C GLY A 15 -6.00 -10.70 -2.41
N SER A 16 -5.09 -10.69 -3.39
CA SER A 16 -3.66 -10.94 -3.17
C SER A 16 -2.77 -10.23 -4.18
N TYR A 17 -1.55 -9.92 -3.74
CA TYR A 17 -0.52 -9.31 -4.58
C TYR A 17 0.87 -9.78 -4.17
N ASP A 18 1.81 -9.67 -5.11
CA ASP A 18 3.22 -9.82 -4.80
C ASP A 18 3.78 -8.47 -4.37
N MET A 19 4.55 -8.50 -3.29
CA MET A 19 5.36 -7.40 -2.81
C MET A 19 6.82 -7.72 -3.03
N HIS A 20 7.50 -6.89 -3.80
CA HIS A 20 8.96 -6.86 -3.85
C HIS A 20 9.44 -5.75 -2.94
N VAL A 21 10.37 -6.07 -2.04
CA VAL A 21 10.96 -5.14 -1.07
C VAL A 21 12.41 -4.90 -1.47
N GLY A 22 12.81 -3.63 -1.43
CA GLY A 22 14.21 -3.24 -1.54
C GLY A 22 14.61 -2.23 -0.48
N TYR A 23 15.91 -1.97 -0.37
CA TYR A 23 16.46 -1.02 0.59
C TYR A 23 17.53 -0.14 -0.04
N ALA A 24 17.53 1.16 0.27
CA ALA A 24 18.59 2.08 -0.11
C ALA A 24 19.14 2.77 1.14
N ALA A 25 20.41 2.52 1.47
CA ALA A 25 21.09 3.13 2.62
C ALA A 25 21.17 4.66 2.50
N ALA A 26 21.40 5.15 1.28
CA ALA A 26 21.23 6.56 0.93
C ALA A 26 19.85 6.69 0.24
N PRO A 27 18.81 7.25 0.88
CA PRO A 27 17.45 7.26 0.33
C PRO A 27 17.30 8.08 -0.97
N GLU A 28 18.28 8.96 -1.24
CA GLU A 28 18.41 9.69 -2.50
C GLU A 28 18.88 8.81 -3.66
N SER A 29 19.54 7.68 -3.36
CA SER A 29 19.96 6.70 -4.35
C SER A 29 18.73 6.08 -4.99
N ARG A 30 18.61 6.24 -6.32
CA ARG A 30 17.47 5.69 -7.08
C ARG A 30 17.59 4.19 -7.39
N GLN A 31 18.53 3.51 -6.74
CA GLN A 31 18.83 2.10 -6.94
C GLN A 31 18.84 1.40 -5.57
N PRO A 32 17.68 0.92 -5.08
CA PRO A 32 17.64 0.09 -3.89
C PRO A 32 18.17 -1.32 -4.21
N ASP A 33 18.81 -1.94 -3.22
CA ASP A 33 19.14 -3.36 -3.24
C ASP A 33 17.87 -4.19 -3.09
N ASP A 34 17.76 -5.29 -3.83
CA ASP A 34 16.67 -6.25 -3.66
C ASP A 34 16.83 -7.02 -2.34
N VAL A 35 15.77 -7.05 -1.52
CA VAL A 35 15.80 -7.67 -0.19
C VAL A 35 14.98 -8.95 -0.16
N ILE A 36 13.69 -8.86 -0.46
CA ILE A 36 12.78 -10.02 -0.38
C ILE A 36 11.60 -9.84 -1.34
N SER A 37 11.01 -10.96 -1.77
CA SER A 37 9.72 -10.99 -2.43
C SER A 37 8.75 -11.85 -1.63
N LEU A 38 7.55 -11.34 -1.41
CA LEU A 38 6.51 -11.96 -0.59
C LEU A 38 5.19 -11.93 -1.36
N GLN A 39 4.37 -12.97 -1.19
CA GLN A 39 2.97 -12.92 -1.61
C GLN A 39 2.11 -12.58 -0.39
N LEU A 40 1.36 -11.49 -0.48
CA LEU A 40 0.46 -11.04 0.58
C LEU A 40 -0.99 -11.26 0.13
N ALA A 41 -1.81 -11.78 1.04
CA ALA A 41 -3.23 -12.06 0.84
C ALA A 41 -4.09 -11.37 1.90
N ALA A 42 -5.42 -11.44 1.77
CA ALA A 42 -6.38 -10.90 2.75
C ALA A 42 -6.00 -11.26 4.19
N GLY A 43 -6.08 -10.27 5.09
CA GLY A 43 -5.64 -10.36 6.49
C GLY A 43 -4.16 -10.05 6.72
N SER A 44 -3.32 -10.00 5.69
CA SER A 44 -1.90 -9.63 5.84
C SER A 44 -1.76 -8.16 6.25
N THR A 45 -0.88 -7.90 7.22
CA THR A 45 -0.47 -6.56 7.63
C THR A 45 1.04 -6.38 7.50
N TYR A 46 1.47 -5.17 7.18
CA TYR A 46 2.89 -4.80 7.15
C TYR A 46 3.04 -3.29 7.22
N ASP A 47 4.22 -2.83 7.59
CA ASP A 47 4.56 -1.41 7.62
C ASP A 47 5.82 -1.10 6.81
N MET A 48 5.93 0.14 6.38
CA MET A 48 7.15 0.76 5.86
C MET A 48 7.55 1.88 6.81
N SER A 49 8.12 1.51 7.96
CA SER A 49 8.57 2.44 9.00
C SER A 49 10.01 2.93 8.85
N VAL A 50 10.73 2.47 7.83
CA VAL A 50 12.13 2.82 7.59
C VAL A 50 12.24 3.75 6.37
N PRO A 51 12.86 4.93 6.46
CA PRO A 51 12.95 5.89 5.34
C PRO A 51 13.64 5.33 4.08
N GLY A 52 14.59 4.41 4.26
CA GLY A 52 15.29 3.74 3.16
C GLY A 52 14.55 2.53 2.58
N ALA A 53 13.35 2.20 3.06
CA ALA A 53 12.57 1.08 2.54
C ALA A 53 11.87 1.43 1.22
N TRP A 54 11.93 0.50 0.28
CA TRP A 54 11.30 0.59 -1.02
C TRP A 54 10.43 -0.63 -1.26
N HIS A 55 9.36 -0.46 -2.03
CA HIS A 55 8.54 -1.59 -2.45
C HIS A 55 7.95 -1.45 -3.85
N LYS A 56 7.46 -2.56 -4.38
CA LYS A 56 6.65 -2.63 -5.60
C LYS A 56 5.57 -3.66 -5.36
N ILE A 57 4.34 -3.25 -5.59
CA ILE A 57 3.18 -4.12 -5.50
C ILE A 57 2.74 -4.53 -6.91
N VAL A 58 2.49 -5.82 -7.11
CA VAL A 58 1.95 -6.39 -8.35
C VAL A 58 0.68 -7.18 -8.01
N PRO A 59 -0.51 -6.62 -8.26
CA PRO A 59 -1.78 -7.31 -8.01
C PRO A 59 -1.84 -8.64 -8.77
N ARG A 60 -2.24 -9.71 -8.08
CA ARG A 60 -2.54 -11.02 -8.69
C ARG A 60 -4.04 -11.18 -8.92
N THR A 61 -4.84 -10.56 -8.08
CA THR A 61 -6.29 -10.45 -8.21
C THR A 61 -6.71 -8.98 -8.10
N ARG A 62 -8.03 -8.71 -8.21
CA ARG A 62 -8.57 -7.46 -7.66
C ARG A 62 -8.23 -7.42 -6.17
N CYS A 63 -7.69 -6.30 -5.72
CA CYS A 63 -7.23 -6.12 -4.34
C CYS A 63 -7.90 -4.91 -3.73
N TYR A 64 -8.26 -5.02 -2.46
CA TYR A 64 -8.66 -3.91 -1.61
C TYR A 64 -7.70 -3.86 -0.43
N SER A 65 -7.10 -2.70 -0.20
CA SER A 65 -6.15 -2.51 0.90
C SER A 65 -6.35 -1.16 1.54
N LEU A 66 -6.18 -1.10 2.86
CA LEU A 66 -6.10 0.12 3.63
C LEU A 66 -4.63 0.50 3.81
N MET A 67 -4.31 1.78 3.59
CA MET A 67 -2.99 2.35 3.86
C MET A 67 -3.20 3.56 4.77
N ILE A 68 -2.51 3.58 5.89
CA ILE A 68 -2.47 4.70 6.82
C ILE A 68 -1.09 5.30 6.75
N ASN A 69 -1.02 6.61 6.48
CA ASN A 69 0.22 7.36 6.37
C ASN A 69 0.47 8.17 7.63
N GLY A 70 1.69 8.14 8.13
CA GLY A 70 2.16 9.03 9.17
C GLY A 70 2.66 10.37 8.63
N PRO A 71 3.27 11.19 9.51
CA PRO A 71 3.93 12.44 9.11
C PRO A 71 5.09 12.18 8.17
N ARG A 72 5.38 13.15 7.30
CA ARG A 72 6.53 13.07 6.40
C ARG A 72 7.85 12.98 7.17
N TRP A 73 8.81 12.23 6.64
CA TRP A 73 10.15 12.16 7.22
C TRP A 73 10.91 13.48 7.15
N ASP A 74 11.58 13.85 8.25
CA ASP A 74 12.52 14.98 8.27
C ASP A 74 13.68 14.73 7.30
N THR A 75 14.20 13.50 7.28
CA THR A 75 15.25 13.04 6.36
C THR A 75 14.77 11.80 5.61
N GLY A 76 14.95 11.77 4.30
CA GLY A 76 14.51 10.64 3.49
C GLY A 76 13.99 11.03 2.10
N PRO A 77 13.48 10.03 1.36
CA PRO A 77 13.12 10.20 -0.03
C PRO A 77 12.03 11.26 -0.16
N ARG A 78 12.18 12.12 -1.18
CA ARG A 78 11.29 13.27 -1.41
C ARG A 78 10.28 13.03 -2.51
N PHE A 79 10.37 11.90 -3.20
CA PHE A 79 9.52 11.54 -4.32
C PHE A 79 8.68 10.31 -3.98
N ALA A 80 7.45 10.32 -4.47
CA ALA A 80 6.61 9.15 -4.62
C ALA A 80 6.08 9.17 -6.07
N PRO A 81 6.02 8.03 -6.77
CA PRO A 81 5.42 7.99 -8.09
C PRO A 81 3.98 8.51 -8.01
N THR A 82 3.63 9.46 -8.87
CA THR A 82 2.25 9.94 -8.95
C THR A 82 1.37 8.85 -9.54
N THR A 83 0.06 8.98 -9.35
CA THR A 83 -0.94 8.11 -9.97
C THR A 83 -1.18 8.44 -11.44
N GLN A 84 -0.41 9.36 -12.00
CA GLN A 84 -0.51 9.76 -13.41
C GLN A 84 -0.18 8.56 -14.31
N GLY A 85 -1.03 8.33 -15.32
CA GLY A 85 -0.91 7.17 -16.22
C GLY A 85 -1.49 5.86 -15.68
N LYS A 86 -2.09 5.85 -14.48
CA LYS A 86 -2.80 4.67 -13.92
C LYS A 86 -4.31 4.67 -14.18
N ASP A 87 -4.79 5.56 -15.05
CA ASP A 87 -6.20 5.65 -15.46
C ASP A 87 -7.22 5.76 -14.32
N LEU A 88 -6.81 6.24 -13.14
CA LEU A 88 -7.70 6.36 -11.96
C LEU A 88 -8.86 7.33 -12.20
N GLY A 89 -8.73 8.26 -13.16
CA GLY A 89 -9.81 9.15 -13.59
C GLY A 89 -10.79 8.53 -14.60
N ARG A 90 -10.60 7.28 -15.03
CA ARG A 90 -11.49 6.62 -16.00
C ARG A 90 -12.71 5.97 -15.38
N MET A 91 -12.74 5.79 -14.06
CA MET A 91 -13.91 5.21 -13.40
C MET A 91 -15.08 6.18 -13.49
N THR A 92 -16.24 5.66 -13.91
CA THR A 92 -17.50 6.40 -13.78
C THR A 92 -17.88 6.52 -12.30
N SER A 93 -18.75 7.47 -11.97
CA SER A 93 -19.27 7.61 -10.61
C SER A 93 -19.94 6.33 -10.09
N SER A 94 -20.60 5.57 -10.97
CA SER A 94 -21.21 4.27 -10.61
C SER A 94 -20.14 3.26 -10.21
N GLN A 95 -19.09 3.10 -11.03
CA GLN A 95 -18.00 2.17 -10.76
C GLN A 95 -17.27 2.55 -9.46
N LEU A 96 -16.99 3.83 -9.26
CA LEU A 96 -16.40 4.32 -8.02
C LEU A 96 -17.27 3.95 -6.81
N ASN A 97 -18.57 4.20 -6.90
CA ASN A 97 -19.51 3.89 -5.82
C ASN A 97 -19.56 2.38 -5.52
N GLU A 98 -19.56 1.52 -6.54
CA GLU A 98 -19.48 0.06 -6.37
C GLU A 98 -18.20 -0.36 -5.63
N HIS A 99 -17.06 0.25 -5.96
CA HIS A 99 -15.81 -0.01 -5.26
C HIS A 99 -15.84 0.46 -3.80
N LEU A 100 -16.43 1.62 -3.50
CA LEU A 100 -16.55 2.14 -2.14
C LEU A 100 -17.48 1.27 -1.27
N VAL A 101 -18.61 0.82 -1.80
CA VAL A 101 -19.53 -0.09 -1.08
C VAL A 101 -18.84 -1.41 -0.72
N VAL A 102 -18.06 -1.97 -1.65
CA VAL A 102 -17.27 -3.19 -1.36
C VAL A 102 -16.22 -2.91 -0.29
N PHE A 103 -15.51 -1.79 -0.39
CA PHE A 103 -14.48 -1.42 0.59
C PHE A 103 -15.05 -1.24 1.99
N GLU A 104 -16.16 -0.52 2.15
CA GLU A 104 -16.83 -0.28 3.43
C GLU A 104 -17.30 -1.59 4.08
N ARG A 105 -17.88 -2.50 3.28
CA ARG A 105 -18.28 -3.82 3.75
C ARG A 105 -17.08 -4.63 4.25
N LEU A 106 -15.99 -4.64 3.49
CA LEU A 106 -14.77 -5.37 3.86
C LEU A 106 -14.13 -4.81 5.13
N LEU A 107 -14.06 -3.49 5.26
CA LEU A 107 -13.52 -2.84 6.45
C LEU A 107 -14.36 -3.16 7.70
N THR A 108 -15.69 -3.07 7.58
CA THR A 108 -16.61 -3.40 8.68
C THR A 108 -16.47 -4.85 9.11
N ALA A 109 -16.40 -5.79 8.15
CA ALA A 109 -16.21 -7.21 8.45
C ALA A 109 -14.88 -7.45 9.19
N TRP A 110 -13.78 -6.85 8.71
CA TRP A 110 -12.49 -6.97 9.38
C TRP A 110 -12.51 -6.40 10.80
N GLN A 111 -13.15 -5.25 11.02
CA GLN A 111 -13.29 -4.63 12.35
C GLN A 111 -14.04 -5.54 13.33
N GLN A 112 -15.11 -6.20 12.87
CA GLN A 112 -15.89 -7.16 13.65
C GLN A 112 -15.05 -8.39 14.00
N ASP A 113 -14.35 -8.96 13.02
CA ASP A 113 -13.49 -10.15 13.21
C ASP A 113 -12.33 -9.88 14.17
N CYS A 114 -11.78 -8.67 14.16
CA CYS A 114 -10.67 -8.28 15.04
C CYS A 114 -11.12 -7.83 16.43
N GLY A 115 -12.43 -7.79 16.72
CA GLY A 115 -12.97 -7.27 17.97
C GLY A 115 -12.72 -5.76 18.18
N CYS A 116 -12.44 -5.03 17.09
CA CYS A 116 -12.22 -3.59 17.11
C CYS A 116 -13.56 -2.88 16.84
N THR A 117 -14.36 -2.64 17.88
CA THR A 117 -15.49 -1.70 17.77
C THR A 117 -14.97 -0.25 17.78
N PRO A 118 -15.62 0.68 17.04
CA PRO A 118 -15.32 2.11 17.12
C PRO A 118 -15.44 2.66 18.54
#